data_AF-A0A6M1MPQ7-F1
#
_entry.id   AF-A0A6M1MPQ7-F1
#
_cell.length_a   1.000
_cell.length_b   1.000
_cell.length_c   1.000
_cell.angle_alpha   90.00
_cell.angle_beta   90.00
_cell.angle_gamma   90.00
#
_symmetry.space_group_name_H-M   'P 1'
#
loop_
_entity.id
_entity.type
_entity.pdbx_description
1 polymer ?
#
loop_
_entity_poly.entity_id
_entity_poly.type
_entity_poly.pdbx_seq_one_letter_code
_entity_poly.pdbx_strand_id
1 'polypeptide(L)'
;MIGIKRMMQNLRRRVAEHRNAGRMNDAACRDFGMSTNDLAAAITMKTDMPDRMRRMSAVFGAASALSRTDRWQLFDMARTCDGCRHRRACARVLDGDGLTGPQDVAFCPNAGEYRAMAAHGAG
;
A
#
# COMPACT_ATOMS: atom_id res chain seq x y z
N MET A 1 6.95 -7.69 -3.42
CA MET A 1 6.65 -6.75 -2.31
C MET A 1 7.86 -6.22 -1.51
N ILE A 2 9.09 -6.67 -1.76
CA ILE A 2 10.28 -6.19 -1.03
C ILE A 2 10.46 -4.66 -1.17
N GLY A 3 10.04 -4.07 -2.31
CA GLY A 3 10.15 -2.64 -2.60
C GLY A 3 9.40 -1.72 -1.64
N ILE A 4 8.07 -1.89 -1.45
CA ILE A 4 7.27 -1.01 -0.58
C ILE A 4 7.71 -1.13 0.88
N LYS A 5 7.89 -2.37 1.38
CA LYS A 5 8.30 -2.59 2.78
C LYS A 5 9.64 -1.93 3.06
N ARG A 6 10.61 -2.05 2.14
CA ARG A 6 11.93 -1.41 2.23
C ARG A 6 11.84 0.11 2.07
N MET A 7 10.99 0.61 1.19
CA MET A 7 10.72 2.04 1.02
C MET A 7 10.15 2.64 2.31
N MET A 8 9.11 2.04 2.88
CA MET A 8 8.47 2.47 4.13
C MET A 8 9.41 2.39 5.33
N GLN A 9 10.24 1.33 5.41
CA GLN A 9 11.26 1.23 6.46
C GLN A 9 12.34 2.30 6.31
N ASN A 10 12.82 2.56 5.09
CA ASN A 10 13.77 3.65 4.83
C ASN A 10 13.17 5.02 5.13
N LEU A 11 11.89 5.23 4.79
CA LEU A 11 11.18 6.46 5.08
C LEU A 11 11.05 6.68 6.57
N ARG A 12 10.58 5.66 7.33
CA ARG A 12 10.47 5.71 8.79
C ARG A 12 11.81 5.94 9.46
N ARG A 13 12.86 5.29 8.98
CA ARG A 13 14.23 5.48 9.49
C ARG A 13 14.70 6.91 9.26
N ARG A 14 14.56 7.44 8.04
CA ARG A 14 14.94 8.83 7.72
C ARG A 14 14.09 9.85 8.46
N VAL A 15 12.79 9.60 8.64
CA VAL A 15 11.92 10.43 9.49
C VAL A 15 12.42 10.45 10.91
N ALA A 16 12.77 9.30 11.48
CA ALA A 16 13.30 9.24 12.83
C ALA A 16 14.64 9.98 12.95
N GLU A 17 15.56 9.76 12.00
CA GLU A 17 16.85 10.47 11.90
C GLU A 17 16.66 12.00 11.80
N HIS A 18 15.76 12.47 10.94
CA HIS A 18 15.51 13.89 10.74
C HIS A 18 14.63 14.52 11.83
N ARG A 19 13.71 13.80 12.49
CA ARG A 19 12.99 14.27 13.69
C ARG A 19 13.94 14.44 14.85
N ASN A 20 14.83 13.48 15.06
CA ASN A 20 15.87 13.56 16.09
C ASN A 20 16.83 14.75 15.83
N ALA A 21 16.99 15.14 14.56
CA ALA A 21 17.74 16.32 14.14
C ALA A 21 16.89 17.59 13.93
N GLY A 22 15.58 17.56 14.24
CA GLY A 22 14.66 18.71 14.11
C GLY A 22 14.42 19.24 12.68
N ARG A 23 14.73 18.49 11.61
CA ARG A 23 14.79 18.99 10.22
C ARG A 23 14.08 18.11 9.20
N MET A 24 12.76 17.98 9.30
CA MET A 24 11.94 17.64 8.12
C MET A 24 11.10 18.84 7.72
N ASN A 25 11.35 19.35 6.52
CA ASN A 25 10.59 20.43 5.90
C ASN A 25 10.16 20.01 4.48
N ASP A 26 9.32 20.83 3.82
CA ASP A 26 8.79 20.53 2.48
C ASP A 26 9.88 20.36 1.41
N ALA A 27 11.08 20.95 1.60
CA ALA A 27 12.19 20.79 0.67
C ALA A 27 12.76 19.36 0.72
N ALA A 28 13.00 18.83 1.92
CA ALA A 28 13.45 17.45 2.09
C ALA A 28 12.42 16.43 1.60
N CYS A 29 11.11 16.73 1.70
CA CYS A 29 10.07 15.84 1.17
C CYS A 29 10.06 15.85 -0.37
N ARG A 30 10.24 17.02 -0.99
CA ARG A 30 10.33 17.18 -2.45
C ARG A 30 11.51 16.44 -3.07
N ASP A 31 12.64 16.32 -2.38
CA ASP A 31 13.78 15.51 -2.83
C ASP A 31 13.43 14.01 -2.97
N PHE A 32 12.37 13.54 -2.30
CA PHE A 32 11.82 12.19 -2.45
C PHE A 32 10.59 12.13 -3.36
N GLY A 33 10.24 13.24 -4.00
CA GLY A 33 8.99 13.41 -4.76
C GLY A 33 7.73 13.40 -3.89
N MET A 34 7.86 13.48 -2.56
CA MET A 34 6.76 13.40 -1.60
C MET A 34 6.33 14.79 -1.12
N SER A 35 5.04 14.95 -0.82
CA SER A 35 4.59 16.05 0.03
C SER A 35 4.77 15.71 1.51
N THR A 36 4.73 16.72 2.38
CA THR A 36 4.65 16.52 3.84
C THR A 36 3.39 15.75 4.26
N ASN A 37 2.30 15.84 3.49
CA ASN A 37 1.10 15.03 3.71
C ASN A 37 1.29 13.55 3.37
N ASP A 38 2.10 13.24 2.36
CA ASP A 38 2.46 11.86 2.02
C ASP A 38 3.38 11.25 3.07
N LEU A 39 4.28 12.08 3.60
CA LEU A 39 5.12 11.70 4.71
C LEU A 39 4.31 11.39 5.97
N ALA A 40 3.39 12.28 6.35
CA ALA A 40 2.51 12.08 7.49
C ALA A 40 1.71 10.77 7.33
N ALA A 41 1.11 10.55 6.15
CA ALA A 41 0.38 9.33 5.85
C ALA A 41 1.26 8.07 5.95
N ALA A 42 2.49 8.11 5.45
CA ALA A 42 3.43 7.00 5.54
C ALA A 42 3.83 6.64 6.99
N ILE A 43 3.98 7.65 7.85
CA ILE A 43 4.31 7.48 9.27
C ILE A 43 3.13 6.89 10.04
N THR A 44 1.91 7.35 9.77
CA THR A 44 0.69 6.91 10.47
C THR A 44 0.08 5.63 9.91
N MET A 45 0.56 5.15 8.75
CA MET A 45 0.02 3.98 8.08
C MET A 45 0.09 2.72 8.96
N LYS A 46 -1.02 1.98 9.02
CA LYS A 46 -1.14 0.79 9.88
C LYS A 46 -0.11 -0.27 9.50
N THR A 47 0.43 -0.96 10.49
CA THR A 47 1.53 -1.94 10.31
C THR A 47 1.12 -3.16 9.49
N ASP A 48 -0.16 -3.53 9.48
CA ASP A 48 -0.72 -4.63 8.68
C ASP A 48 -0.96 -4.24 7.21
N MET A 49 -0.82 -2.96 6.85
CA MET A 49 -1.17 -2.46 5.53
C MET A 49 -0.45 -3.18 4.38
N PRO A 50 0.88 -3.37 4.42
CA PRO A 50 1.58 -4.06 3.34
C PRO A 50 1.12 -5.52 3.17
N ASP A 51 0.86 -6.22 4.27
CA ASP A 51 0.40 -7.61 4.21
C ASP A 51 -1.02 -7.71 3.66
N ARG A 52 -1.92 -6.82 4.08
CA ARG A 52 -3.28 -6.73 3.56
C ARG A 52 -3.29 -6.46 2.05
N MET A 53 -2.47 -5.52 1.57
CA MET A 53 -2.36 -5.26 0.13
C MET A 53 -1.83 -6.46 -0.65
N ARG A 54 -0.89 -7.24 -0.06
CA ARG A 54 -0.43 -8.51 -0.65
C ARG A 54 -1.58 -9.49 -0.82
N ARG A 55 -2.30 -9.75 0.28
CA ARG A 55 -3.38 -10.74 0.31
C ARG A 55 -4.50 -10.34 -0.66
N MET A 56 -4.87 -9.06 -0.67
CA MET A 56 -5.81 -8.52 -1.66
C MET A 56 -5.32 -8.68 -3.09
N SER A 57 -4.04 -8.40 -3.38
CA SER A 57 -3.51 -8.60 -4.74
C SER A 57 -3.60 -10.07 -5.18
N ALA A 58 -3.43 -11.02 -4.27
CA ALA A 58 -3.56 -12.44 -4.57
C ALA A 58 -5.00 -12.82 -4.95
N VAL A 59 -6.01 -12.26 -4.27
CA VAL A 59 -7.44 -12.44 -4.60
C VAL A 59 -7.75 -12.04 -6.05
N PHE A 60 -7.08 -11.02 -6.57
CA PHE A 60 -7.25 -10.55 -7.94
C PHE A 60 -6.22 -11.11 -8.94
N GLY A 61 -5.34 -12.03 -8.54
CA GLY A 61 -4.29 -12.56 -9.42
C GLY A 61 -3.14 -11.59 -9.74
N ALA A 62 -3.00 -10.50 -8.98
CA ALA A 62 -2.02 -9.42 -9.19
C ALA A 62 -0.77 -9.52 -8.29
N ALA A 63 -0.57 -10.62 -7.55
CA ALA A 63 0.49 -10.73 -6.55
C ALA A 63 1.92 -10.54 -7.11
N SER A 64 2.18 -11.05 -8.31
CA SER A 64 3.47 -10.91 -9.00
C SER A 64 3.66 -9.51 -9.62
N ALA A 65 2.56 -8.84 -9.99
CA ALA A 65 2.59 -7.51 -10.58
C ALA A 65 2.99 -6.43 -9.56
N LEU A 66 2.70 -6.61 -8.27
CA LEU A 66 3.04 -5.66 -7.21
C LEU A 66 4.52 -5.23 -7.15
N SER A 67 5.47 -6.07 -7.59
CA SER A 67 6.89 -5.70 -7.63
C SER A 67 7.28 -4.84 -8.84
N ARG A 68 6.46 -4.86 -9.89
CA ARG A 68 6.68 -4.14 -11.15
C ARG A 68 5.85 -2.86 -11.24
N THR A 69 4.80 -2.73 -10.43
CA THR A 69 3.97 -1.52 -10.33
C THR A 69 4.80 -0.32 -9.88
N ASP A 70 4.49 0.83 -10.46
CA ASP A 70 5.07 2.12 -10.06
C ASP A 70 4.89 2.39 -8.57
N ARG A 71 5.91 3.00 -7.95
CA ARG A 71 5.96 3.20 -6.50
C ARG A 71 4.91 4.20 -6.01
N TRP A 72 4.55 5.19 -6.81
CA TRP A 72 3.51 6.17 -6.47
C TRP A 72 2.14 5.55 -6.57
N GLN A 73 1.88 4.77 -7.63
CA GLN A 73 0.65 4.01 -7.73
C GLN A 73 0.44 3.08 -6.52
N LEU A 74 1.48 2.37 -6.10
CA LEU A 74 1.42 1.53 -4.89
C LEU A 74 1.18 2.34 -3.61
N PHE A 75 1.74 3.55 -3.52
CA PHE A 75 1.55 4.42 -2.38
C PHE A 75 0.12 4.98 -2.30
N ASP A 76 -0.46 5.40 -3.42
CA ASP A 76 -1.85 5.87 -3.49
C ASP A 76 -2.86 4.77 -3.15
N MET A 77 -2.61 3.55 -3.63
CA MET A 77 -3.38 2.38 -3.22
C MET A 77 -3.26 2.12 -1.71
N ALA A 78 -2.07 2.30 -1.13
CA ALA A 78 -1.85 2.12 0.31
C ALA A 78 -2.60 3.17 1.13
N ARG A 79 -2.59 4.45 0.70
CA ARG A 79 -3.39 5.52 1.30
C ARG A 79 -4.88 5.21 1.25
N THR A 80 -5.36 4.77 0.09
CA THR A 80 -6.77 4.39 -0.12
C THR A 80 -7.17 3.22 0.77
N CYS A 81 -6.29 2.21 0.90
CA CYS A 81 -6.53 1.05 1.75
C CYS A 81 -6.50 1.41 3.25
N ASP A 82 -5.61 2.31 3.68
CA ASP A 82 -5.50 2.74 5.09
C ASP A 82 -6.73 3.49 5.60
N GLY A 83 -7.33 4.33 4.74
CA GLY A 83 -8.57 5.07 5.01
C GLY A 83 -9.86 4.30 4.73
N CYS A 84 -9.79 3.04 4.26
CA CYS A 84 -10.96 2.31 3.81
C CYS A 84 -11.91 1.93 4.97
N ARG A 85 -13.17 2.38 4.88
CA ARG A 85 -14.23 2.07 5.86
C ARG A 85 -14.61 0.58 5.92
N HIS A 86 -14.32 -0.19 4.87
CA HIS A 86 -14.65 -1.61 4.78
C HIS A 86 -13.55 -2.53 5.38
N ARG A 87 -12.60 -1.99 6.15
CA ARG A 87 -11.44 -2.74 6.69
C ARG A 87 -11.83 -4.01 7.47
N ARG A 88 -12.93 -3.97 8.23
CA ARG A 88 -13.42 -5.15 8.98
C ARG A 88 -13.94 -6.24 8.06
N ALA A 89 -14.70 -5.88 7.01
CA ALA A 89 -15.17 -6.82 6.00
C ALA A 89 -13.99 -7.42 5.22
N CYS A 90 -13.03 -6.58 4.83
CA CYS A 90 -11.77 -7.01 4.20
C CYS A 90 -11.02 -8.03 5.06
N ALA A 91 -10.86 -7.79 6.36
CA ALA A 91 -10.20 -8.74 7.26
C ALA A 91 -10.97 -10.06 7.32
N ARG A 92 -12.29 -10.02 7.52
CA ARG A 92 -13.13 -11.23 7.60
C ARG A 92 -13.04 -12.10 6.35
N VAL A 93 -13.05 -11.47 5.16
CA VAL A 93 -12.93 -12.20 3.89
C VAL A 93 -11.54 -12.80 3.76
N LEU A 94 -10.49 -12.01 4.02
CA LEU A 94 -9.11 -12.50 3.88
C LEU A 94 -8.74 -13.58 4.90
N ASP A 95 -9.24 -13.48 6.13
CA ASP A 95 -8.96 -14.40 7.24
C ASP A 95 -9.87 -15.64 7.23
N GLY A 96 -10.82 -15.74 6.30
CA GLY A 96 -11.69 -16.91 6.16
C GLY A 96 -10.97 -18.11 5.51
N ASP A 97 -11.41 -19.32 5.85
CA ASP A 97 -10.83 -20.59 5.34
C ASP A 97 -11.33 -20.98 3.94
N GLY A 98 -12.20 -20.17 3.34
CA GLY A 98 -12.80 -20.43 2.03
C GLY A 98 -11.97 -19.89 0.86
N LEU A 99 -12.20 -20.45 -0.34
CA LEU A 99 -11.68 -19.87 -1.58
C LEU A 99 -12.23 -18.43 -1.73
N THR A 100 -11.34 -17.45 -1.66
CA THR A 100 -11.69 -16.04 -1.80
C THR A 100 -11.46 -15.59 -3.23
N GLY A 101 -12.51 -15.10 -3.90
CA GLY A 101 -12.44 -14.54 -5.24
C GLY A 101 -12.73 -13.03 -5.30
N PRO A 102 -12.51 -12.39 -6.46
CA PRO A 102 -12.79 -10.97 -6.68
C PRO A 102 -14.21 -10.51 -6.32
N GLN A 103 -15.19 -11.40 -6.44
CA GLN A 103 -16.59 -11.14 -6.10
C GLN A 103 -16.80 -10.92 -4.59
N ASP A 104 -16.02 -11.61 -3.75
CA ASP A 104 -16.15 -11.56 -2.29
C ASP A 104 -15.59 -10.24 -1.71
N VAL A 105 -14.87 -9.50 -2.54
CA VAL A 105 -14.24 -8.22 -2.20
C VAL A 105 -14.64 -7.10 -3.15
N ALA A 106 -15.83 -7.19 -3.77
CA ALA A 106 -16.36 -6.16 -4.67
C ALA A 106 -16.46 -4.76 -4.02
N PHE A 107 -16.47 -4.68 -2.68
CA PHE A 107 -16.43 -3.44 -1.90
C PHE A 107 -15.04 -2.76 -1.85
N CYS A 108 -14.00 -3.41 -2.37
CA CYS A 108 -12.63 -2.91 -2.30
C CYS A 108 -12.46 -1.72 -3.26
N PRO A 109 -12.09 -0.53 -2.76
CA PRO A 109 -11.87 0.65 -3.63
C PRO A 109 -10.68 0.48 -4.58
N ASN A 110 -9.71 -0.37 -4.23
CA ASN A 110 -8.55 -0.69 -5.08
C ASN A 110 -8.83 -1.83 -6.07
N ALA A 111 -10.07 -2.35 -6.18
CA ALA A 111 -10.37 -3.49 -7.04
C ALA A 111 -10.01 -3.23 -8.52
N GLY A 112 -10.26 -2.01 -9.01
CA GLY A 112 -9.90 -1.62 -10.38
C GLY A 112 -8.40 -1.68 -10.63
N GLU A 113 -7.61 -1.13 -9.71
CA GLU A 113 -6.14 -1.15 -9.77
C GLU A 113 -5.58 -2.57 -9.79
N TYR A 114 -6.08 -3.46 -8.92
CA TYR A 114 -5.65 -4.85 -8.91
C TYR A 114 -6.01 -5.59 -10.20
N ARG A 115 -7.20 -5.33 -10.77
CA ARG A 115 -7.60 -5.91 -12.06
C ARG A 115 -6.72 -5.43 -13.20
N ALA A 116 -6.39 -4.14 -13.23
CA ALA A 116 -5.46 -3.59 -14.21
C ALA A 116 -4.08 -4.25 -14.10
N MET A 117 -3.56 -4.39 -12.88
CA MET A 117 -2.29 -5.08 -12.64
C MET A 117 -2.29 -6.54 -13.09
N ALA A 118 -3.38 -7.26 -12.86
CA ALA A 118 -3.52 -8.65 -13.29
C ALA A 118 -3.55 -8.75 -14.83
N ALA A 119 -4.27 -7.85 -15.50
CA ALA A 119 -4.33 -7.81 -16.97
C ALA A 119 -2.97 -7.49 -17.62
N HIS A 120 -2.18 -6.60 -17.03
CA HIS A 120 -0.84 -6.26 -17.53
C HIS A 120 0.27 -7.23 -17.08
N GLY A 121 -0.02 -8.11 -16.12
CA GLY A 121 0.93 -9.07 -15.55
C GLY A 121 0.86 -10.47 -16.15
N ALA A 122 -0.15 -10.77 -16.98
CA ALA A 122 -0.41 -12.06 -17.63
C ALA A 122 0.37 -12.29 -18.94
N GLY A 123 1.56 -11.68 -19.05
CA GLY A 123 2.52 -11.89 -20.15
C GLY A 123 3.77 -12.60 -19.65
#